data_AF-A0A537A0M1-F1
#
_entry.id   AF-A0A537A0M1-F1
#
_cell.length_a   1.000
_cell.length_b   1.000
_cell.length_c   1.000
_cell.angle_alpha   90.00
_cell.angle_beta   90.00
_cell.angle_gamma   90.00
#
_symmetry.space_group_name_H-M   'P 1'
#
loop_
_entity.id
_entity.type
_entity.pdbx_description
1 polymer ?
#
loop_
_entity_poly.entity_id
_entity_poly.type
_entity_poly.pdbx_seq_one_letter_code
_entity_poly.pdbx_strand_id
1 'polypeptide(L)' 'MKAVATTLIGDGPDTNAIPWLLLAAKSVEGNGVFAKTQSMQGVNTVGGKAPAVGCNQTQKGSVERVAYRATYNFHVSRP' A
#
# COMPACT_ATOMS: atom_id res chain seq x y z
N MET A 1 8.14 -8.48 -8.03
CA MET A 1 7.19 -8.98 -7.00
C MET A 1 5.82 -8.41 -7.29
N LYS A 2 4.77 -9.24 -7.26
CA LYS A 2 3.37 -8.79 -7.28
C LYS A 2 2.75 -9.10 -5.92
N ALA A 3 1.96 -8.19 -5.38
CA ALA A 3 1.30 -8.35 -4.09
C ALA A 3 -0.20 -8.05 -4.23
N VAL A 4 -1.00 -8.62 -3.33
CA VAL A 4 -2.45 -8.41 -3.26
C VAL A 4 -2.83 -7.96 -1.86
N ALA A 5 -3.75 -7.00 -1.76
CA ALA A 5 -4.28 -6.57 -0.47
C ALA A 5 -5.00 -7.72 0.22
N THR A 6 -4.57 -8.04 1.43
CA THR A 6 -5.16 -9.12 2.22
C THR A 6 -5.95 -8.55 3.38
N THR A 7 -5.39 -7.59 4.13
CA THR A 7 -6.13 -6.98 5.25
C THR A 7 -5.64 -5.58 5.62
N LEU A 8 -6.53 -4.79 6.23
CA LEU A 8 -6.18 -3.58 6.95
C LEU A 8 -5.65 -3.99 8.32
N ILE A 9 -4.48 -3.47 8.70
CA ILE A 9 -3.86 -3.79 10.00
C ILE A 9 -3.91 -2.64 11.00
N GLY A 10 -4.52 -1.52 10.59
CA GLY A 10 -4.79 -0.36 11.43
C GLY A 10 -4.88 0.91 10.60
N ASP A 11 -5.56 1.94 11.11
CA ASP A 11 -5.67 3.23 10.42
C ASP A 11 -4.34 4.01 10.39
N GLY A 12 -3.44 3.71 11.32
CA GLY A 12 -2.22 4.49 11.54
C GLY A 12 -2.52 5.80 12.29
N PRO A 13 -1.47 6.55 12.69
CA PRO A 13 -1.63 7.78 13.47
C PRO A 13 -1.99 9.00 12.61
N ASP A 14 -1.74 8.99 11.31
CA ASP A 14 -2.09 10.08 10.40
C ASP A 14 -3.48 9.84 9.80
N THR A 15 -4.48 10.57 10.31
CA THR A 15 -5.88 10.45 9.87
C THR A 15 -6.13 10.91 8.42
N ASN A 16 -5.14 11.55 7.80
CA ASN A 16 -5.18 12.01 6.41
C ASN A 16 -4.39 11.08 5.46
N ALA A 17 -3.80 10.00 5.98
CA ALA A 17 -3.16 8.97 5.18
C ALA A 17 -4.12 7.80 4.88
N ILE A 18 -3.73 6.95 3.93
CA ILE A 18 -4.38 5.64 3.78
C ILE A 18 -4.05 4.74 4.98
N PRO A 19 -4.94 3.80 5.36
CA PRO A 19 -4.67 2.84 6.41
C PRO A 19 -3.42 2.00 6.15
N TRP A 20 -2.84 1.46 7.21
CA TRP A 20 -1.76 0.49 7.14
C TRP A 20 -2.28 -0.84 6.63
N LEU A 21 -1.46 -1.49 5.80
CA LEU A 21 -1.87 -2.67 5.04
C LEU A 21 -0.89 -3.82 5.24
N LEU A 22 -1.43 -5.03 5.26
CA LEU A 22 -0.66 -6.25 5.03
C LEU A 22 -1.09 -6.86 3.69
N LEU A 23 -0.10 -7.05 2.82
CA LEU A 23 -0.27 -7.58 1.48
C LEU A 23 0.40 -8.95 1.39
N ALA A 24 -0.31 -9.96 0.89
CA ALA A 24 0.29 -11.25 0.56
C ALA A 24 1.05 -11.16 -0.78
N ALA A 25 2.21 -11.81 -0.84
CA ALA A 25 2.96 -11.96 -2.08
C ALA A 25 2.21 -12.91 -3.03
N LYS A 26 1.83 -12.43 -4.20
CA LYS A 26 1.27 -13.25 -5.28
C LYS A 26 2.37 -13.92 -6.09
N SER A 27 3.44 -13.20 -6.37
CA SER A 27 4.65 -13.74 -6.99
C SER A 27 5.88 -12.96 -6.56
N VAL A 28 6.99 -13.66 -6.46
CA VAL A 28 8.34 -13.11 -6.30
C VAL A 28 9.17 -13.53 -7.50
N GLU A 29 10.05 -12.64 -7.94
CA GLU A 29 10.88 -12.84 -9.12
C GLU A 29 12.28 -12.31 -8.83
N GLY A 30 13.30 -12.91 -9.43
CA GLY A 30 14.71 -12.54 -9.24
C GLY A 30 15.39 -13.23 -8.05
N ASN A 31 16.70 -13.03 -7.97
CA ASN A 31 17.56 -13.55 -6.91
C ASN A 31 17.95 -12.40 -5.97
N GLY A 32 17.97 -12.63 -4.65
CA GLY A 32 18.39 -11.64 -3.66
C GLY A 32 17.60 -11.68 -2.37
N VAL A 33 17.77 -10.63 -1.55
CA VAL A 33 17.21 -10.58 -0.18
C VAL A 33 15.68 -10.66 -0.14
N PHE A 34 14.99 -10.21 -1.19
CA PHE A 34 13.53 -10.25 -1.28
C PHE A 34 12.98 -11.50 -1.98
N ALA A 35 13.83 -12.41 -2.46
CA ALA A 35 13.41 -13.57 -3.26
C ALA A 35 12.50 -14.55 -2.49
N LYS A 36 12.51 -14.50 -1.15
CA LYS A 36 11.68 -15.36 -0.28
C LYS A 36 10.51 -14.63 0.38
N THR A 37 10.22 -13.40 -0.04
CA THR A 37 9.13 -12.59 0.56
C THR A 37 7.79 -13.30 0.42
N GLN A 38 7.06 -13.41 1.51
CA GLN A 38 5.68 -13.96 1.53
C GLN A 38 4.64 -12.90 1.83
N SER A 39 5.01 -11.84 2.56
CA SER A 39 4.13 -10.70 2.77
C SER A 39 4.91 -9.40 2.83
N MET A 40 4.22 -8.32 2.50
CA MET A 40 4.72 -6.95 2.55
C MET A 40 3.77 -6.12 3.37
N GLN A 41 4.30 -5.41 4.35
CA GLN A 41 3.55 -4.57 5.26
C GLN A 41 3.88 -3.11 4.97
N GLY A 42 2.86 -2.31 4.65
CA GLY A 42 2.96 -0.86 4.51
C GLY A 42 2.50 -0.16 5.78
N VAL A 43 3.42 0.53 6.46
CA VAL A 43 3.18 1.31 7.69
C VAL A 43 3.74 2.71 7.56
N ASN A 44 3.50 3.57 8.56
CA ASN A 44 3.92 4.98 8.55
C ASN A 44 3.51 5.67 7.24
N THR A 45 2.30 5.38 6.80
CA THR A 45 1.70 5.97 5.60
C THR A 45 1.54 7.46 5.80
N VAL A 46 1.81 8.23 4.73
CA VAL A 46 1.58 9.67 4.65
C VAL A 46 0.88 9.95 3.33
N GLY A 47 -0.28 10.60 3.39
CA GLY A 47 -1.09 10.92 2.21
C GLY A 47 -1.69 9.69 1.52
N GLY A 48 -1.98 9.83 0.22
CA GLY A 48 -2.67 8.82 -0.59
C GLY A 48 -4.18 8.71 -0.36
N LYS A 49 -4.72 9.41 0.65
CA LYS A 49 -6.17 9.48 0.88
C LYS A 49 -6.85 10.17 -0.29
N ALA A 50 -8.01 9.67 -0.69
CA ALA A 50 -8.77 10.24 -1.80
C ALA A 50 -9.07 11.73 -1.53
N PRO A 51 -9.00 12.60 -2.56
CA PRO A 51 -9.39 14.00 -2.43
C PRO A 51 -10.84 14.13 -1.94
N ALA A 52 -11.13 15.19 -1.17
CA ALA A 52 -12.47 15.45 -0.67
C ALA A 52 -13.47 15.72 -1.81
N VAL A 53 -12.98 16.28 -2.92
CA VAL A 53 -13.77 16.43 -4.14
C VAL A 53 -13.79 15.10 -4.86
N GLY A 54 -14.86 14.35 -4.67
CA GLY A 54 -15.07 13.06 -5.32
C GLY A 54 -15.47 13.18 -6.79
N CYS A 55 -15.42 12.06 -7.51
CA CYS A 55 -15.77 12.00 -8.92
C CYS A 55 -17.19 12.55 -9.20
N ASN A 56 -17.28 13.63 -9.97
CA ASN A 56 -18.54 14.25 -10.41
C ASN A 56 -18.52 14.55 -11.92
N GLN A 57 -19.63 15.07 -12.48
CA GLN A 57 -19.73 15.37 -13.91
C GLN A 57 -18.69 16.40 -14.40
N THR A 58 -18.35 17.40 -13.59
CA THR A 58 -17.37 18.43 -13.97
C THR A 58 -15.94 17.89 -13.93
N GLN A 59 -15.67 16.86 -13.14
CA GLN A 59 -14.39 16.16 -13.06
C GLN A 59 -14.32 14.93 -13.97
N LYS A 60 -15.32 14.66 -14.82
CA LYS A 60 -15.32 13.49 -15.70
C LYS A 60 -14.08 13.50 -16.60
N GLY A 61 -13.28 12.44 -16.52
CA GLY A 61 -12.03 12.29 -17.28
C GLY A 61 -10.83 13.04 -16.69
N SER A 62 -11.01 13.77 -15.58
CA SER A 62 -9.91 14.38 -14.85
C SER A 62 -9.17 13.34 -14.01
N VAL A 63 -7.85 13.49 -13.91
CA VAL A 63 -6.98 12.64 -13.09
C VAL A 63 -6.30 13.52 -12.05
N GLU A 64 -6.56 13.24 -10.79
CA GLU A 64 -5.89 13.91 -9.68
C GLU A 64 -4.87 12.97 -9.04
N ARG A 65 -3.64 13.46 -8.87
CA ARG A 65 -2.56 12.69 -8.24
C ARG A 65 -2.42 13.14 -6.80
N VAL A 66 -2.55 12.19 -5.88
CA VAL A 66 -2.30 12.42 -4.45
C VAL A 66 -0.92 11.87 -4.10
N ALA A 67 -0.09 12.70 -3.47
CA ALA A 67 1.21 12.24 -2.98
C ALA A 67 1.04 11.17 -1.90
N TYR A 68 1.87 10.13 -1.98
CA TYR A 68 1.83 9.00 -1.05
C TYR A 68 3.24 8.52 -0.73
N ARG A 69 3.51 8.24 0.54
CA ARG A 69 4.71 7.56 1.01
C ARG A 69 4.35 6.58 2.12
N ALA A 70 5.11 5.49 2.22
CA ALA A 70 5.03 4.54 3.32
C ALA A 70 6.39 3.89 3.58
N THR A 71 6.55 3.33 4.77
CA THR A 71 7.63 2.39 5.10
C THR A 71 7.16 0.98 4.80
N TYR A 72 7.96 0.22 4.04
CA TYR A 72 7.65 -1.16 3.69
C TYR A 72 8.57 -2.15 4.41
N ASN A 73 7.95 -3.07 5.14
CA ASN A 73 8.62 -4.21 5.75
C ASN A 73 8.30 -5.48 4.94
N PHE A 74 9.31 -6.27 4.63
CA PHE A 74 9.20 -7.51 3.86
C PHE A 74 9.41 -8.69 4.78
N HIS A 75 8.44 -9.59 4.84
CA HIS A 75 8.45 -10.73 5.75
C HIS A 75 8.61 -12.04 4.98
N VAL A 76 9.33 -12.98 5.59
CA VAL A 76 9.56 -14.34 5.09
C VAL A 76 9.06 -15.35 6.12
N SER A 77 8.84 -16.62 5.74
CA SER A 77 8.54 -17.66 6.74
C SER A 77 9.65 -17.74 7.76
N ARG A 78 9.26 -17.94 9.02
CA ARG A 78 10.18 -18.37 10.06
C ARG A 78 10.69 -19.78 9.70
N PRO A 79 12.00 -20.04 9.77
CA PRO A 79 12.55 -21.37 9.53
C PRO A 79 12.08 -22.39 10.57
#